data_AF-A0A8C5TNC3-F1
#
_entry.id   AF-A0A8C5TNC3-F1
#
_cell.length_a   1.000
_cell.length_b   1.000
_cell.length_c   1.000
_cell.angle_alpha   90.00
_cell.angle_beta   90.00
_cell.angle_gamma   90.00
#
_symmetry.space_group_name_H-M   'P 1'
#
loop_
_entity.id
_entity.type
_entity.pdbx_description
1 polymer ?
#
loop_
_entity_poly.entity_id
_entity_poly.type
_entity_poly.pdbx_seq_one_letter_code
_entity_poly.pdbx_strand_id
1 'polypeptide(L)'
;MPGSFRGPEVTGSSVLRSCPRSGGGRSSVPGSCPRVRRWPGAQCPAGPELSGLGGPHIPLCLAGLEYNLIRLPMASCDFSLHAYTYDDVPYDYELAHFSLRDEDTKLKIPLLHRASAMSKQPLSLYASPWTSPTWLKTSESYVGKGTLKGEAGDRYHKTWANYFIRFLDEYAKHNLTFWAVTAENEPTAGLINNYPFQCLGFTAEQQRDFIAQDLGPALANSSHRHVQLIILDDNRLHLPHWAKVVLEDERAARYVHGIGIHWYLDFIGPIQDTVLPTHELFPDYFILATEACIGAHFWERDVILGCWERGNQYSHSILTNLNHFVAGWTDWNLALDLEGGPNWVKNYVDSPIIVDSSEGIFYKQPMFYHMGHFSKFIPEGSQRVGLSASKESKKTALEYTAFVRPDGAVVVVVLNR
;
A
#
# COMPACT_ATOMS: atom_id res chain seq x y z
N MET A 1 -23.17 21.96 10.46
CA MET A 1 -23.73 21.26 9.28
C MET A 1 -23.20 19.84 9.32
N PRO A 2 -24.02 18.78 9.25
CA PRO A 2 -23.47 17.44 9.22
C PRO A 2 -22.95 17.16 7.82
N GLY A 3 -21.63 17.06 7.67
CA GLY A 3 -20.99 16.62 6.45
C GLY A 3 -21.37 15.16 6.18
N SER A 4 -21.80 14.85 4.95
CA SER A 4 -21.98 13.48 4.51
C SER A 4 -20.60 12.81 4.42
N PHE A 5 -20.23 12.03 5.44
CA PHE A 5 -19.08 11.14 5.33
C PHE A 5 -19.51 9.82 4.69
N ARG A 6 -18.75 9.42 3.68
CA ARG A 6 -18.86 8.12 3.01
C ARG A 6 -18.54 7.03 4.03
N GLY A 7 -19.28 5.93 3.99
CA GLY A 7 -19.08 4.79 4.89
C GLY A 7 -17.71 4.11 4.68
N PRO A 8 -17.35 3.14 5.56
CA PRO A 8 -16.08 2.43 5.49
C PRO A 8 -15.90 1.76 4.14
N GLU A 9 -14.88 2.20 3.41
CA GLU A 9 -14.51 1.69 2.09
C GLU A 9 -13.88 0.30 2.22
N VAL A 10 -13.90 -0.52 1.17
CA VAL A 10 -13.09 -1.74 1.10
C VAL A 10 -12.45 -1.74 -0.26
N THR A 11 -11.12 -1.70 -0.27
CA THR A 11 -10.34 -1.72 -1.49
C THR A 11 -9.36 -2.86 -1.38
N GLY A 12 -9.40 -3.80 -2.32
CA GLY A 12 -8.26 -4.69 -2.53
C GLY A 12 -7.17 -3.90 -3.19
N SER A 13 -6.04 -3.78 -2.52
CA SER A 13 -4.89 -3.05 -3.01
C SER A 13 -3.62 -3.84 -2.92
N SER A 14 -2.62 -3.37 -3.65
CA SER A 14 -1.34 -4.05 -3.76
C SER A 14 -0.25 -3.05 -4.13
N VAL A 15 0.97 -3.21 -3.61
CA VAL A 15 2.10 -2.31 -3.93
C VAL A 15 2.70 -2.68 -5.27
N LEU A 16 2.85 -1.69 -6.15
CA LEU A 16 3.62 -1.83 -7.39
C LEU A 16 5.10 -1.55 -7.11
N ARG A 17 5.92 -2.60 -7.13
CA ARG A 17 7.39 -2.49 -7.10
C ARG A 17 7.99 -2.97 -8.41
N SER A 18 9.18 -2.48 -8.71
CA SER A 18 9.90 -2.83 -9.93
C SER A 18 10.17 -4.34 -10.02
N CYS A 19 9.73 -5.01 -11.08
CA CYS A 19 10.19 -6.36 -11.42
C CYS A 19 11.63 -6.33 -11.96
N PRO A 20 12.46 -7.36 -11.68
CA PRO A 20 13.84 -7.40 -12.15
C PRO A 20 13.92 -7.60 -13.67
N ARG A 21 14.93 -6.98 -14.28
CA ARG A 21 15.59 -7.52 -15.49
C ARG A 21 16.66 -8.51 -15.04
N SER A 22 16.66 -9.70 -15.61
CA SER A 22 17.77 -10.65 -15.48
C SER A 22 19.02 -10.10 -16.19
N GLY A 23 20.14 -10.05 -15.48
CA GLY A 23 21.44 -9.67 -16.04
C GLY A 23 22.19 -10.88 -16.60
N GLY A 24 22.71 -10.74 -17.82
CA GLY A 24 23.68 -11.66 -18.43
C GLY A 24 24.23 -11.04 -19.72
N GLY A 25 25.53 -10.73 -19.75
CA GLY A 25 26.18 -10.01 -20.85
C GLY A 25 26.88 -10.89 -21.90
N ARG A 26 26.93 -10.42 -23.16
CA ARG A 26 28.13 -10.20 -24.02
C ARG A 26 27.75 -9.85 -25.48
N SER A 27 28.34 -8.75 -25.95
CA SER A 27 28.73 -8.32 -27.32
C SER A 27 27.83 -8.42 -28.58
N SER A 28 27.73 -7.24 -29.25
CA SER A 28 27.88 -6.95 -30.71
C SER A 28 26.64 -6.62 -31.59
N VAL A 29 26.49 -5.30 -31.85
CA VAL A 29 26.03 -4.52 -33.06
C VAL A 29 24.65 -4.82 -33.73
N PRO A 30 24.08 -3.89 -34.54
CA PRO A 30 22.73 -3.35 -34.34
C PRO A 30 21.74 -3.88 -35.39
N GLY A 31 20.66 -4.53 -34.95
CA GLY A 31 19.66 -5.04 -35.87
C GLY A 31 18.35 -5.32 -35.19
N SER A 32 17.30 -4.63 -35.67
CA SER A 32 15.89 -4.97 -35.52
C SER A 32 15.32 -5.08 -34.09
N CYS A 33 14.49 -4.08 -33.76
CA CYS A 33 13.53 -4.06 -32.66
C CYS A 33 12.73 -5.38 -32.56
N PRO A 34 12.74 -6.10 -31.43
CA PRO A 34 11.73 -7.10 -31.15
C PRO A 34 10.56 -6.44 -30.41
N ARG A 35 9.40 -6.35 -31.09
CA ARG A 35 8.10 -6.13 -30.47
C ARG A 35 7.91 -7.12 -29.33
N VAL A 36 7.74 -6.63 -28.10
CA VAL A 36 7.24 -7.45 -26.99
C VAL A 36 5.80 -7.85 -27.32
N ARG A 37 5.62 -9.12 -27.65
CA ARG A 37 4.32 -9.73 -27.96
C ARG A 37 3.51 -9.89 -26.66
N ARG A 38 2.23 -9.51 -26.76
CA ARG A 38 1.05 -9.85 -25.94
C ARG A 38 1.30 -10.64 -24.65
N TRP A 39 0.92 -10.03 -23.54
CA TRP A 39 0.51 -10.76 -22.32
C TRP A 39 -0.86 -11.41 -22.59
N PRO A 40 -1.05 -12.72 -22.38
CA PRO A 40 -2.36 -13.34 -22.57
C PRO A 40 -3.27 -12.93 -21.41
N GLY A 41 -4.03 -11.86 -21.62
CA GLY A 41 -5.31 -11.70 -20.98
C GLY A 41 -6.28 -12.74 -21.54
N ALA A 42 -6.93 -13.47 -20.64
CA ALA A 42 -8.18 -14.22 -20.84
C ALA A 42 -8.34 -15.00 -22.15
N GLN A 43 -8.02 -16.30 -22.12
CA GLN A 43 -8.72 -17.26 -22.98
C GLN A 43 -9.95 -17.78 -22.23
N CYS A 44 -11.14 -17.27 -22.58
CA CYS A 44 -12.36 -18.05 -22.40
C CYS A 44 -12.35 -19.18 -23.45
N PRO A 45 -12.55 -20.45 -23.09
CA PRO A 45 -13.04 -21.42 -24.05
C PRO A 45 -14.49 -21.03 -24.37
N ALA A 46 -14.74 -20.51 -25.57
CA ALA A 46 -16.09 -20.43 -26.09
C ALA A 46 -16.59 -21.85 -26.35
N GLY A 47 -17.45 -22.37 -25.46
CA GLY A 47 -18.37 -23.47 -25.72
C GLY A 47 -19.77 -22.91 -26.02
N PRO A 48 -20.59 -23.59 -26.82
CA PRO A 48 -21.51 -22.96 -27.77
C PRO A 48 -22.71 -22.27 -27.12
N GLU A 49 -23.18 -21.24 -27.83
CA GLU A 49 -24.42 -20.51 -27.60
C GLU A 49 -25.60 -21.44 -27.29
N LEU A 50 -26.21 -21.25 -26.13
CA LEU A 50 -27.63 -21.49 -25.93
C LEU A 50 -28.29 -20.15 -25.65
N SER A 51 -28.66 -19.49 -26.75
CA SER A 51 -29.59 -18.37 -26.76
C SER A 51 -30.97 -18.84 -26.34
N GLY A 52 -31.49 -18.32 -25.23
CA GLY A 52 -32.89 -18.45 -24.89
C GLY A 52 -33.16 -18.40 -23.40
N LEU A 53 -33.42 -17.18 -22.89
CA LEU A 53 -34.42 -16.81 -21.88
C LEU A 53 -33.98 -15.50 -21.20
N GLY A 54 -34.84 -14.47 -21.32
CA GLY A 54 -34.62 -13.16 -20.71
C GLY A 54 -34.60 -13.25 -19.18
N GLY A 55 -33.48 -12.83 -18.60
CA GLY A 55 -33.31 -12.55 -17.18
C GLY A 55 -32.52 -11.24 -17.03
N PRO A 56 -32.56 -10.59 -15.85
CA PRO A 56 -31.96 -9.27 -15.63
C PRO A 56 -30.48 -9.30 -16.00
N HIS A 57 -30.01 -8.26 -16.69
CA HIS A 57 -28.63 -8.10 -17.11
C HIS A 57 -27.68 -8.29 -15.91
N ILE A 58 -27.14 -9.50 -15.77
CA ILE A 58 -26.00 -9.77 -14.91
C ILE A 58 -24.84 -8.97 -15.52
N PRO A 59 -24.19 -8.04 -14.79
CA PRO A 59 -23.11 -7.27 -15.35
C PRO A 59 -22.02 -8.22 -15.85
N LEU A 60 -21.69 -8.06 -17.13
CA LEU A 60 -20.63 -8.74 -17.87
C LEU A 60 -19.43 -9.04 -16.95
N CYS A 61 -19.14 -10.32 -16.70
CA CYS A 61 -18.05 -10.78 -15.84
C CYS A 61 -16.78 -9.97 -16.07
N LEU A 62 -16.44 -9.12 -15.11
CA LEU A 62 -15.13 -8.49 -15.03
C LEU A 62 -14.08 -9.59 -14.82
N ALA A 63 -13.12 -9.69 -15.73
CA ALA A 63 -12.06 -10.69 -15.66
C ALA A 63 -10.99 -10.23 -14.65
N GLY A 64 -11.00 -10.77 -13.42
CA GLY A 64 -10.00 -10.48 -12.38
C GLY A 64 -10.61 -10.16 -11.02
N LEU A 65 -9.77 -9.63 -10.11
CA LEU A 65 -10.13 -9.30 -8.73
C LEU A 65 -10.46 -7.82 -8.51
N GLU A 66 -10.34 -6.98 -9.55
CA GLU A 66 -10.77 -5.57 -9.52
C GLU A 66 -10.10 -4.72 -8.42
N TYR A 67 -8.79 -4.90 -8.22
CA TYR A 67 -8.02 -4.01 -7.34
C TYR A 67 -8.14 -2.56 -7.80
N ASN A 68 -8.38 -1.66 -6.86
CA ASN A 68 -8.64 -0.24 -7.15
C ASN A 68 -7.72 0.71 -6.37
N LEU A 69 -6.85 0.20 -5.50
CA LEU A 69 -5.90 1.00 -4.73
C LEU A 69 -4.48 0.45 -4.93
N ILE A 70 -3.50 1.32 -5.15
CA ILE A 70 -2.10 0.92 -5.42
C ILE A 70 -1.18 1.76 -4.57
N ARG A 71 -0.36 1.10 -3.75
CA ARG A 71 0.74 1.74 -3.01
C ARG A 71 1.97 1.83 -3.90
N LEU A 72 2.70 2.94 -3.80
CA LEU A 72 3.90 3.18 -4.56
C LEU A 72 5.05 3.67 -3.68
N PRO A 73 6.22 3.01 -3.71
CA PRO A 73 7.40 3.56 -3.07
C PRO A 73 7.84 4.88 -3.69
N MET A 74 8.14 5.87 -2.85
CA MET A 74 8.87 7.05 -3.27
C MET A 74 10.37 6.70 -3.23
N ALA A 75 10.94 6.47 -4.42
CA ALA A 75 12.26 5.93 -4.66
C ALA A 75 12.43 4.46 -4.21
N SER A 76 13.55 4.14 -3.55
CA SER A 76 13.92 2.76 -3.21
C SER A 76 13.42 2.32 -1.84
N CYS A 77 13.30 0.99 -1.69
CA CYS A 77 12.97 0.25 -0.48
C CYS A 77 13.80 -1.04 -0.42
N ASP A 78 13.54 -1.92 0.53
CA ASP A 78 14.14 -3.25 0.64
C ASP A 78 13.87 -4.13 -0.62
N PHE A 79 12.65 -4.09 -1.17
CA PHE A 79 12.28 -4.72 -2.45
C PHE A 79 12.70 -3.91 -3.69
N SER A 80 13.82 -3.21 -3.59
CA SER A 80 14.54 -2.63 -4.73
C SER A 80 15.83 -3.41 -4.98
N LEU A 81 16.43 -3.25 -6.16
CA LEU A 81 17.70 -3.92 -6.49
C LEU A 81 18.92 -3.24 -5.85
N HIS A 82 18.77 -1.98 -5.46
CA HIS A 82 19.78 -1.18 -4.76
C HIS A 82 19.10 0.01 -4.06
N ALA A 83 19.82 0.66 -3.14
CA ALA A 83 19.36 1.87 -2.47
C ALA A 83 19.66 3.13 -3.30
N TYR A 84 18.65 3.99 -3.47
CA TYR A 84 18.70 5.29 -4.13
C TYR A 84 17.58 6.21 -3.64
N THR A 85 17.74 7.52 -3.82
CA THR A 85 16.63 8.49 -3.75
C THR A 85 16.51 9.26 -5.06
N TYR A 86 15.58 10.21 -5.13
CA TYR A 86 15.45 11.09 -6.28
C TYR A 86 16.46 12.24 -6.26
N ASP A 87 17.12 12.50 -5.12
CA ASP A 87 18.02 13.64 -4.96
C ASP A 87 19.27 13.32 -4.11
N ASP A 88 20.11 12.44 -4.64
CA ASP A 88 21.33 11.98 -3.96
C ASP A 88 22.53 12.95 -4.07
N VAL A 89 22.36 14.12 -4.72
CA VAL A 89 23.41 15.15 -4.77
C VAL A 89 23.47 15.87 -3.42
N PRO A 90 24.62 15.88 -2.71
CA PRO A 90 24.68 16.44 -1.37
C PRO A 90 24.33 17.94 -1.30
N TYR A 91 23.55 18.30 -0.28
CA TYR A 91 23.19 19.68 0.07
C TYR A 91 22.37 20.42 -1.01
N ASP A 92 21.63 19.70 -1.84
CA ASP A 92 20.73 20.27 -2.84
C ASP A 92 19.39 20.70 -2.23
N TYR A 93 19.43 21.72 -1.37
CA TYR A 93 18.24 22.22 -0.66
C TYR A 93 17.13 22.75 -1.59
N GLU A 94 17.47 23.09 -2.83
CA GLU A 94 16.53 23.57 -3.84
C GLU A 94 15.99 22.43 -4.74
N LEU A 95 16.44 21.19 -4.51
CA LEU A 95 16.05 19.99 -5.27
C LEU A 95 16.32 20.14 -6.79
N ALA A 96 17.40 20.83 -7.17
CA ALA A 96 17.75 21.11 -8.55
C ALA A 96 18.12 19.85 -9.35
N HIS A 97 18.65 18.82 -8.68
CA HIS A 97 19.06 17.53 -9.24
C HIS A 97 18.01 16.43 -8.99
N PHE A 98 16.85 16.78 -8.41
CA PHE A 98 15.75 15.85 -8.25
C PHE A 98 15.36 15.25 -9.60
N SER A 99 15.42 13.93 -9.69
CA SER A 99 15.02 13.19 -10.88
C SER A 99 14.44 11.83 -10.54
N LEU A 100 13.33 11.49 -11.20
CA LEU A 100 12.82 10.12 -11.22
C LEU A 100 13.88 9.20 -11.85
N ARG A 101 14.02 7.99 -11.32
CA ARG A 101 15.01 7.03 -11.79
C ARG A 101 14.43 6.15 -12.91
N ASP A 102 15.28 5.28 -13.46
CA ASP A 102 14.87 4.31 -14.48
C ASP A 102 13.80 3.34 -13.94
N GLU A 103 13.85 3.02 -12.65
CA GLU A 103 12.86 2.23 -11.93
C GLU A 103 11.45 2.84 -12.03
N ASP A 104 11.34 4.16 -11.97
CA ASP A 104 10.06 4.86 -12.12
C ASP A 104 9.67 4.91 -13.60
N THR A 105 10.52 5.51 -14.42
CA THR A 105 10.20 5.90 -15.80
C THR A 105 10.10 4.72 -16.77
N LYS A 106 10.84 3.62 -16.51
CA LYS A 106 10.86 2.43 -17.37
C LYS A 106 10.09 1.25 -16.81
N LEU A 107 9.79 1.22 -15.50
CA LEU A 107 9.08 0.09 -14.87
C LEU A 107 7.76 0.53 -14.23
N LYS A 108 7.78 1.31 -13.14
CA LYS A 108 6.58 1.63 -12.34
C LYS A 108 5.53 2.40 -13.14
N ILE A 109 5.91 3.51 -13.79
CA ILE A 109 5.00 4.37 -14.55
C ILE A 109 4.36 3.62 -15.73
N PRO A 110 5.12 2.90 -16.59
CA PRO A 110 4.52 2.09 -17.65
C PRO A 110 3.56 1.01 -17.13
N LEU A 111 3.86 0.38 -16.00
CA LEU A 111 2.97 -0.61 -15.39
C LEU A 111 1.69 0.02 -14.83
N LEU A 112 1.78 1.20 -14.21
CA LEU A 112 0.62 1.95 -13.72
C LEU A 112 -0.33 2.35 -14.86
N HIS A 113 0.20 2.80 -16.00
CA HIS A 113 -0.63 3.08 -17.18
C HIS A 113 -1.31 1.82 -17.72
N ARG A 114 -0.61 0.68 -17.73
CA ARG A 114 -1.21 -0.60 -18.13
C ARG A 114 -2.30 -1.05 -17.18
N ALA A 115 -2.08 -0.95 -15.87
CA ALA A 115 -3.08 -1.27 -14.86
C ALA A 115 -4.32 -0.37 -15.01
N SER A 116 -4.10 0.93 -15.16
CA SER A 116 -5.18 1.91 -15.37
C SER A 116 -5.99 1.62 -16.63
N ALA A 117 -5.34 1.25 -17.74
CA ALA A 117 -6.01 0.88 -18.99
C ALA A 117 -6.81 -0.43 -18.91
N MET A 118 -6.50 -1.30 -17.95
CA MET A 118 -7.21 -2.56 -17.71
C MET A 118 -8.35 -2.43 -16.70
N SER A 119 -8.32 -1.39 -15.87
CA SER A 119 -9.36 -1.13 -14.87
C SER A 119 -10.57 -0.45 -15.50
N LYS A 120 -11.79 -0.83 -15.06
CA LYS A 120 -13.02 -0.11 -15.41
C LYS A 120 -13.28 1.09 -14.50
N GLN A 121 -12.67 1.10 -13.32
CA GLN A 121 -12.79 2.17 -12.34
C GLN A 121 -11.45 2.91 -12.21
N PRO A 122 -11.46 4.22 -11.88
CA PRO A 122 -10.23 4.93 -11.54
C PRO A 122 -9.44 4.18 -10.46
N LEU A 123 -8.12 4.12 -10.63
CA LEU A 123 -7.23 3.56 -9.62
C LEU A 123 -6.77 4.67 -8.69
N SER A 124 -6.96 4.48 -7.39
CA SER A 124 -6.40 5.34 -6.36
C SER A 124 -4.94 4.98 -6.15
N LEU A 125 -4.04 5.95 -6.32
CA LEU A 125 -2.62 5.76 -6.04
C LEU A 125 -2.29 6.42 -4.71
N TYR A 126 -1.49 5.76 -3.87
CA TYR A 126 -0.88 6.43 -2.73
C TYR A 126 0.59 6.10 -2.62
N ALA A 127 1.36 7.06 -2.11
CA ALA A 127 2.81 6.93 -2.06
C ALA A 127 3.37 7.05 -0.64
N SER A 128 4.46 6.34 -0.40
CA SER A 128 5.14 6.32 0.89
C SER A 128 6.66 6.36 0.65
N PRO A 129 7.41 7.25 1.30
CA PRO A 129 8.87 7.18 1.30
C PRO A 129 9.36 6.24 2.39
N TRP A 130 10.50 5.59 2.15
CA TRP A 130 11.23 4.80 3.15
C TRP A 130 12.43 5.54 3.73
N THR A 131 12.99 6.49 2.98
CA THR A 131 14.15 7.26 3.41
C THR A 131 14.20 8.56 2.64
N SER A 132 14.65 9.62 3.30
CA SER A 132 15.12 10.82 2.62
C SER A 132 16.50 10.60 1.98
N PRO A 133 16.95 11.52 1.10
CA PRO A 133 18.36 11.65 0.76
C PRO A 133 19.26 11.61 1.99
N THR A 134 20.39 10.91 1.89
CA THR A 134 21.26 10.64 3.05
C THR A 134 21.80 11.93 3.67
N TRP A 135 22.08 12.96 2.87
CA TRP A 135 22.61 14.24 3.33
C TRP A 135 21.62 15.03 4.21
N LEU A 136 20.32 14.70 4.16
CA LEU A 136 19.29 15.21 5.07
C LEU A 136 19.23 14.48 6.42
N LYS A 137 19.89 13.32 6.56
CA LYS A 137 19.74 12.42 7.71
C LYS A 137 20.88 12.55 8.71
N THR A 138 20.58 12.46 10.00
CA THR A 138 21.59 12.47 11.07
C THR A 138 22.61 11.33 10.95
N SER A 139 22.22 10.19 10.37
CA SER A 139 23.09 9.04 10.12
C SER A 139 23.91 9.12 8.83
N GLU A 140 23.57 10.03 7.91
CA GLU A 140 24.13 10.09 6.56
C GLU A 140 24.10 8.74 5.79
N SER A 141 23.13 7.90 6.13
CA SER A 141 22.97 6.53 5.64
C SER A 141 21.52 6.24 5.28
N TYR A 142 21.31 5.40 4.27
CA TYR A 142 19.96 4.89 3.95
C TYR A 142 19.41 4.02 5.07
N VAL A 143 20.27 3.26 5.74
CA VAL A 143 19.93 2.26 6.75
C VAL A 143 20.37 2.68 8.14
N GLY A 144 19.87 1.96 9.16
CA GLY A 144 20.20 2.19 10.56
C GLY A 144 19.53 3.42 11.15
N LYS A 145 19.69 3.56 12.47
CA LYS A 145 19.07 4.65 13.25
C LYS A 145 19.46 6.02 12.69
N GLY A 146 18.47 6.79 12.27
CA GLY A 146 18.67 8.15 11.75
C GLY A 146 17.36 8.86 11.47
N THR A 147 17.27 10.11 11.90
CA THR A 147 16.16 11.03 11.67
C THR A 147 16.60 12.12 10.70
N LEU A 148 15.68 13.01 10.30
CA LEU A 148 16.09 14.27 9.67
C LEU A 148 17.01 15.07 10.59
N LYS A 149 17.98 15.78 10.00
CA LYS A 149 18.82 16.75 10.70
C LYS A 149 17.98 17.95 11.15
N GLY A 150 18.38 18.56 12.26
CA GLY A 150 17.76 19.77 12.77
C GLY A 150 16.35 19.53 13.32
N GLU A 151 15.46 20.50 13.13
CA GLU A 151 14.11 20.51 13.73
C GLU A 151 13.06 20.99 12.72
N ALA A 152 11.79 20.58 12.92
CA ALA A 152 10.69 20.99 12.07
C ALA A 152 10.62 22.53 11.91
N GLY A 153 10.31 22.98 10.69
CA GLY A 153 10.35 24.39 10.30
C GLY A 153 11.70 24.87 9.75
N ASP A 154 12.76 24.07 9.88
CA ASP A 154 14.09 24.42 9.35
C ASP A 154 14.28 24.04 7.87
N ARG A 155 15.48 24.28 7.33
CA ARG A 155 15.78 23.98 5.93
C ARG A 155 15.74 22.50 5.59
N TYR A 156 16.09 21.60 6.52
CA TYR A 156 16.13 20.16 6.24
C TYR A 156 14.71 19.61 6.12
N HIS A 157 13.83 19.99 7.05
CA HIS A 157 12.43 19.56 7.05
C HIS A 157 11.65 20.21 5.89
N LYS A 158 11.88 21.49 5.60
CA LYS A 158 11.31 22.15 4.40
C LYS A 158 11.76 21.50 3.10
N THR A 159 13.04 21.13 2.98
CA THR A 159 13.54 20.41 1.81
C THR A 159 12.86 19.06 1.68
N TRP A 160 12.70 18.32 2.79
CA TRP A 160 11.99 17.04 2.78
C TRP A 160 10.53 17.20 2.40
N ALA A 161 9.81 18.19 2.93
CA ALA A 161 8.44 18.50 2.50
C ALA A 161 8.37 18.84 1.00
N ASN A 162 9.30 19.64 0.49
CA ASN A 162 9.37 19.98 -0.94
C ASN A 162 9.71 18.76 -1.81
N TYR A 163 10.41 17.77 -1.27
CA TYR A 163 10.68 16.50 -1.98
C TYR A 163 9.39 15.74 -2.29
N PHE A 164 8.41 15.74 -1.37
CA PHE A 164 7.07 15.20 -1.64
C PHE A 164 6.38 15.96 -2.78
N ILE A 165 6.41 17.30 -2.74
CA ILE A 165 5.77 18.11 -3.77
C ILE A 165 6.42 17.85 -5.13
N ARG A 166 7.76 17.77 -5.17
CA ARG A 166 8.52 17.50 -6.37
C ARG A 166 8.23 16.09 -6.92
N PHE A 167 8.08 15.09 -6.06
CA PHE A 167 7.64 13.75 -6.47
C PHE A 167 6.26 13.78 -7.14
N LEU A 168 5.29 14.48 -6.54
CA LEU A 168 3.94 14.61 -7.09
C LEU A 168 3.95 15.39 -8.42
N ASP A 169 4.76 16.45 -8.52
CA ASP A 169 4.96 17.20 -9.77
C ASP A 169 5.53 16.32 -10.89
N GLU A 170 6.57 15.55 -10.61
CA GLU A 170 7.20 14.69 -11.63
C GLU A 170 6.24 13.58 -12.10
N TYR A 171 5.51 12.93 -11.19
CA TYR A 171 4.50 11.94 -11.60
C TYR A 171 3.32 12.55 -12.34
N ALA A 172 2.91 13.78 -11.99
CA ALA A 172 1.86 14.50 -12.72
C ALA A 172 2.25 14.79 -14.19
N LYS A 173 3.54 15.00 -14.50
CA LYS A 173 4.03 15.12 -15.89
C LYS A 173 3.81 13.83 -16.70
N HIS A 174 3.66 12.70 -16.02
CA HIS A 174 3.30 11.42 -16.63
C HIS A 174 1.79 11.13 -16.58
N ASN A 175 0.94 12.12 -16.29
CA ASN A 175 -0.52 11.96 -16.13
C ASN A 175 -0.91 10.93 -15.05
N LEU A 176 -0.13 10.86 -13.98
CA LEU A 176 -0.44 10.06 -12.80
C LEU A 176 -0.64 10.99 -11.61
N THR A 177 -1.81 10.90 -10.98
CA THR A 177 -2.17 11.68 -9.79
C THR A 177 -2.33 10.74 -8.60
N PHE A 178 -2.01 11.24 -7.42
CA PHE A 178 -2.14 10.48 -6.17
C PHE A 178 -3.41 10.86 -5.43
N TRP A 179 -4.07 9.87 -4.88
CA TRP A 179 -5.13 10.02 -3.89
C TRP A 179 -4.55 10.42 -2.54
N ALA A 180 -3.47 9.77 -2.10
CA ALA A 180 -2.87 10.00 -0.79
C ALA A 180 -1.34 9.91 -0.79
N VAL A 181 -0.71 10.41 0.26
CA VAL A 181 0.66 10.08 0.67
C VAL A 181 0.69 9.71 2.14
N THR A 182 1.61 8.84 2.55
CA THR A 182 1.90 8.60 3.96
C THR A 182 3.09 9.46 4.38
N ALA A 183 3.12 9.90 5.64
CA ALA A 183 4.14 10.80 6.14
C ALA A 183 5.55 10.18 6.13
N GLU A 184 5.64 8.87 6.36
CA GLU A 184 6.85 8.05 6.29
C GLU A 184 6.45 6.58 6.41
N ASN A 185 7.07 5.66 5.67
CA ASN A 185 6.91 4.22 5.88
C ASN A 185 7.64 3.78 7.15
N GLU A 186 6.93 3.17 8.09
CA GLU A 186 7.47 2.65 9.35
C GLU A 186 8.40 3.64 10.07
N PRO A 187 7.92 4.85 10.45
CA PRO A 187 8.75 5.86 11.11
C PRO A 187 9.47 5.36 12.36
N THR A 188 8.98 4.30 13.02
CA THR A 188 9.65 3.73 14.18
C THR A 188 10.89 2.90 13.82
N ALA A 189 10.96 2.36 12.60
CA ALA A 189 12.10 1.60 12.10
C ALA A 189 13.40 2.41 12.15
N GLY A 190 13.34 3.69 11.74
CA GLY A 190 14.50 4.58 11.75
C GLY A 190 14.96 5.01 13.16
N LEU A 191 14.26 4.57 14.21
CA LEU A 191 14.69 4.73 15.61
C LEU A 191 15.46 3.51 16.14
N ILE A 192 15.47 2.40 15.39
CA ILE A 192 16.11 1.13 15.75
C ILE A 192 17.58 1.14 15.32
N ASN A 193 18.48 0.81 16.26
CA ASN A 193 19.90 0.65 15.95
C ASN A 193 20.09 -0.50 14.96
N ASN A 194 20.93 -0.27 13.93
CA ASN A 194 21.24 -1.26 12.89
C ASN A 194 20.02 -1.80 12.12
N TYR A 195 18.95 -1.02 11.98
CA TYR A 195 17.86 -1.39 11.08
C TYR A 195 18.39 -1.65 9.65
N PRO A 196 18.04 -2.79 9.02
CA PRO A 196 18.86 -3.34 7.93
C PRO A 196 18.65 -2.70 6.55
N PHE A 197 17.57 -1.95 6.33
CA PHE A 197 17.23 -1.35 5.04
C PHE A 197 16.76 0.11 5.19
N GLN A 198 16.31 0.71 4.07
CA GLN A 198 15.88 2.10 4.01
C GLN A 198 14.85 2.41 5.10
N CYS A 199 15.14 3.39 5.95
CA CYS A 199 14.25 3.87 7.00
C CYS A 199 14.52 5.35 7.31
N LEU A 200 13.51 6.14 7.69
CA LEU A 200 13.70 7.47 8.27
C LEU A 200 12.93 7.57 9.59
N GLY A 201 13.66 7.87 10.66
CA GLY A 201 13.13 7.84 12.01
C GLY A 201 12.30 9.09 12.32
N PHE A 202 11.11 8.89 12.88
CA PHE A 202 10.33 9.91 13.57
C PHE A 202 9.78 9.35 14.87
N THR A 203 9.78 10.15 15.95
CA THR A 203 8.81 9.95 17.05
C THR A 203 7.45 10.51 16.65
N ALA A 204 6.40 10.21 17.42
CA ALA A 204 5.08 10.77 17.17
C ALA A 204 5.09 12.31 17.23
N GLU A 205 5.86 12.91 18.14
CA GLU A 205 6.04 14.37 18.24
C GLU A 205 6.79 14.94 17.05
N GLN A 206 7.85 14.26 16.58
CA GLN A 206 8.58 14.69 15.39
C GLN A 206 7.69 14.62 14.14
N GLN A 207 6.88 13.57 13.98
CA GLN A 207 5.92 13.46 12.88
C GLN A 207 4.86 14.56 12.98
N ARG A 208 4.30 14.82 14.18
CA ARG A 208 3.37 15.94 14.43
C ARG A 208 3.96 17.28 13.99
N ASP A 209 5.17 17.59 14.46
CA ASP A 209 5.78 18.90 14.20
C ASP A 209 6.18 19.07 12.74
N PHE A 210 6.70 18.02 12.10
CA PHE A 210 6.98 18.00 10.65
C PHE A 210 5.70 18.24 9.83
N ILE A 211 4.58 17.61 10.19
CA ILE A 211 3.30 17.81 9.51
C ILE A 211 2.81 19.24 9.72
N ALA A 212 2.81 19.73 10.96
CA ALA A 212 2.29 21.06 11.30
C ALA A 212 3.08 22.20 10.64
N GLN A 213 4.41 22.07 10.58
CA GLN A 213 5.30 23.17 10.19
C GLN A 213 5.78 23.09 8.74
N ASP A 214 5.86 21.89 8.15
CA ASP A 214 6.51 21.69 6.85
C ASP A 214 5.60 20.97 5.84
N LEU A 215 5.31 19.68 6.05
CA LEU A 215 4.63 18.85 5.04
C LEU A 215 3.19 19.29 4.78
N GLY A 216 2.41 19.56 5.84
CA GLY A 216 1.04 20.04 5.72
C GLY A 216 0.93 21.36 4.96
N PRO A 217 1.66 22.42 5.37
CA PRO A 217 1.72 23.68 4.64
C PRO A 217 2.23 23.54 3.19
N ALA A 218 3.25 22.71 2.95
CA ALA A 218 3.78 22.49 1.60
C ALA A 218 2.73 21.86 0.67
N LEU A 219 2.02 20.81 1.13
CA LEU A 219 0.94 20.18 0.37
C LEU A 219 -0.20 21.18 0.11
N ALA A 220 -0.66 21.89 1.15
CA ALA A 220 -1.77 22.84 1.04
C ALA A 220 -1.49 24.01 0.09
N ASN A 221 -0.24 24.45 -0.01
CA ASN A 221 0.18 25.55 -0.88
C ASN A 221 0.58 25.11 -2.30
N SER A 222 0.66 23.80 -2.56
CA SER A 222 0.98 23.25 -3.88
C SER A 222 -0.26 23.05 -4.76
N SER A 223 -0.06 22.67 -6.02
CA SER A 223 -1.13 22.17 -6.90
C SER A 223 -1.75 20.85 -6.41
N HIS A 224 -1.11 20.17 -5.46
CA HIS A 224 -1.49 18.86 -4.95
C HIS A 224 -2.25 18.92 -3.62
N ARG A 225 -2.80 20.08 -3.24
CA ARG A 225 -3.56 20.29 -1.98
C ARG A 225 -4.77 19.37 -1.74
N HIS A 226 -5.18 18.59 -2.74
CA HIS A 226 -6.27 17.62 -2.67
C HIS A 226 -5.79 16.22 -2.25
N VAL A 227 -4.48 15.97 -2.32
CA VAL A 227 -3.85 14.71 -1.90
C VAL A 227 -4.03 14.56 -0.40
N GLN A 228 -4.56 13.42 0.02
CA GLN A 228 -4.79 13.08 1.42
C GLN A 228 -3.44 12.78 2.10
N LEU A 229 -3.30 13.15 3.37
CA LEU A 229 -2.12 12.85 4.17
C LEU A 229 -2.47 11.82 5.24
N ILE A 230 -1.74 10.71 5.24
CA ILE A 230 -1.89 9.58 6.14
C ILE A 230 -0.72 9.56 7.14
N ILE A 231 -1.02 9.50 8.43
CA ILE A 231 -0.02 9.43 9.51
C ILE A 231 0.26 7.98 9.93
N LEU A 232 1.23 7.80 10.82
CA LEU A 232 1.71 6.50 11.29
C LEU A 232 2.36 5.65 10.18
N ASP A 233 1.55 4.93 9.38
CA ASP A 233 2.02 3.99 8.34
C ASP A 233 3.05 2.99 8.91
N ASP A 234 2.68 2.39 10.05
CA ASP A 234 3.47 1.46 10.86
C ASP A 234 2.52 0.50 11.59
N ASN A 235 3.08 -0.44 12.36
CA ASN A 235 2.34 -1.42 13.13
C ASN A 235 1.30 -0.77 14.05
N ARG A 236 0.08 -1.34 14.07
CA ARG A 236 -1.03 -0.84 14.90
C ARG A 236 -0.76 -0.84 16.41
N LEU A 237 0.32 -1.49 16.88
CA LEU A 237 0.74 -1.45 18.29
C LEU A 237 1.07 -0.03 18.78
N HIS A 238 1.41 0.89 17.87
CA HIS A 238 1.65 2.30 18.21
C HIS A 238 0.36 3.10 18.44
N LEU A 239 -0.80 2.50 18.17
CA LEU A 239 -2.12 3.08 18.44
C LEU A 239 -2.65 2.68 19.82
N PRO A 240 -3.42 3.55 20.49
CA PRO A 240 -3.87 4.88 20.05
C PRO A 240 -2.88 6.02 20.31
N HIS A 241 -1.71 5.74 20.91
CA HIS A 241 -0.78 6.78 21.37
C HIS A 241 -0.32 7.72 20.24
N TRP A 242 0.10 7.17 19.10
CA TRP A 242 0.59 7.98 17.97
C TRP A 242 -0.50 8.91 17.43
N ALA A 243 -1.73 8.41 17.31
CA ALA A 243 -2.88 9.19 16.89
C ALA A 243 -3.16 10.34 17.88
N LYS A 244 -3.11 10.08 19.19
CA LYS A 244 -3.28 11.15 20.20
C LYS A 244 -2.25 12.26 20.04
N VAL A 245 -0.96 11.90 19.97
CA VAL A 245 0.12 12.89 19.90
C VAL A 245 -0.02 13.78 18.66
N VAL A 246 -0.40 13.21 17.51
CA VAL A 246 -0.50 13.97 16.26
C VAL A 246 -1.84 14.71 16.13
N LEU A 247 -2.96 14.06 16.47
CA LEU A 247 -4.31 14.58 16.19
C LEU A 247 -4.88 15.49 17.29
N GLU A 248 -4.34 15.45 18.53
CA GLU A 248 -4.71 16.42 19.57
C GLU A 248 -4.06 17.81 19.34
N ASP A 249 -3.05 17.93 18.46
CA ASP A 249 -2.50 19.22 18.02
C ASP A 249 -3.21 19.70 16.76
N GLU A 250 -4.09 20.69 16.91
CA GLU A 250 -4.88 21.29 15.82
C GLU A 250 -4.03 21.78 14.64
N ARG A 251 -2.75 22.16 14.88
CA ARG A 251 -1.85 22.62 13.81
C ARG A 251 -1.45 21.49 12.87
N ALA A 252 -1.32 20.27 13.38
CA ALA A 252 -1.06 19.08 12.58
C ALA A 252 -2.38 18.47 12.07
N ALA A 253 -3.35 18.29 12.97
CA ALA A 253 -4.62 17.60 12.71
C ALA A 253 -5.36 18.14 11.47
N ARG A 254 -5.36 19.46 11.25
CA ARG A 254 -5.98 20.12 10.09
C ARG A 254 -5.44 19.68 8.71
N TYR A 255 -4.28 19.03 8.66
CA TYR A 255 -3.67 18.52 7.43
C TYR A 255 -3.81 17.00 7.30
N VAL A 256 -4.12 16.29 8.40
CA VAL A 256 -4.21 14.84 8.43
C VAL A 256 -5.61 14.40 8.01
N HIS A 257 -5.68 13.34 7.22
CA HIS A 257 -6.94 12.79 6.73
C HIS A 257 -7.18 11.35 7.23
N GLY A 258 -6.11 10.61 7.48
CA GLY A 258 -6.23 9.24 7.99
C GLY A 258 -4.98 8.69 8.65
N ILE A 259 -5.06 7.45 9.09
CA ILE A 259 -4.04 6.72 9.86
C ILE A 259 -3.74 5.41 9.11
N GLY A 260 -2.48 5.20 8.75
CA GLY A 260 -1.99 3.98 8.12
C GLY A 260 -1.55 2.96 9.16
N ILE A 261 -1.93 1.70 9.00
CA ILE A 261 -1.52 0.61 9.89
C ILE A 261 -0.94 -0.59 9.13
N HIS A 262 0.09 -1.20 9.72
CA HIS A 262 0.71 -2.44 9.26
C HIS A 262 0.38 -3.60 10.22
N TRP A 263 0.51 -4.83 9.73
CA TRP A 263 0.03 -6.03 10.43
C TRP A 263 1.10 -6.87 11.16
N TYR A 264 2.39 -6.53 11.03
CA TYR A 264 3.48 -7.47 11.35
C TYR A 264 3.61 -7.79 12.83
N LEU A 265 3.08 -6.94 13.70
CA LEU A 265 3.06 -7.14 15.15
C LEU A 265 1.66 -7.46 15.68
N ASP A 266 0.73 -7.88 14.82
CA ASP A 266 -0.65 -8.18 15.20
C ASP A 266 -0.77 -9.26 16.27
N PHE A 267 0.18 -10.19 16.32
CA PHE A 267 0.25 -11.26 17.32
C PHE A 267 0.57 -10.75 18.74
N ILE A 268 1.04 -9.51 18.90
CA ILE A 268 1.42 -8.94 20.20
C ILE A 268 0.21 -8.41 20.97
N GLY A 269 -0.78 -7.85 20.29
CA GLY A 269 -1.92 -7.22 20.95
C GLY A 269 -3.20 -7.28 20.12
N PRO A 270 -4.37 -7.46 20.73
CA PRO A 270 -5.63 -7.57 20.00
C PRO A 270 -6.02 -6.22 19.36
N ILE A 271 -6.81 -6.26 18.28
CA ILE A 271 -7.26 -5.06 17.56
C ILE A 271 -8.15 -4.15 18.43
N GLN A 272 -8.82 -4.75 19.43
CA GLN A 272 -9.67 -4.07 20.41
C GLN A 272 -8.91 -3.12 21.33
N ASP A 273 -7.60 -3.29 21.49
CA ASP A 273 -6.76 -2.44 22.36
C ASP A 273 -6.02 -1.36 21.56
N THR A 274 -6.13 -1.36 20.24
CA THR A 274 -5.34 -0.50 19.34
C THR A 274 -6.23 0.33 18.40
N VAL A 275 -6.85 -0.32 17.41
CA VAL A 275 -7.65 0.34 16.37
C VAL A 275 -9.00 0.81 16.91
N LEU A 276 -9.69 -0.01 17.70
CA LEU A 276 -11.00 0.35 18.24
C LEU A 276 -10.95 1.64 19.11
N PRO A 277 -10.06 1.77 20.11
CA PRO A 277 -9.96 3.00 20.90
C PRO A 277 -9.51 4.19 20.04
N THR A 278 -8.71 3.96 18.99
CA THR A 278 -8.31 5.03 18.06
C THR A 278 -9.51 5.58 17.31
N HIS A 279 -10.36 4.71 16.76
CA HIS A 279 -11.58 5.13 16.08
C HIS A 279 -12.55 5.83 17.05
N GLU A 280 -12.69 5.36 18.29
CA GLU A 280 -13.54 6.00 19.30
C GLU A 280 -13.06 7.41 19.67
N LEU A 281 -11.74 7.64 19.72
CA LEU A 281 -11.16 8.95 20.01
C LEU A 281 -11.19 9.89 18.81
N PHE A 282 -10.97 9.36 17.60
CA PHE A 282 -10.77 10.12 16.37
C PHE A 282 -11.66 9.59 15.22
N PRO A 283 -13.01 9.58 15.38
CA PRO A 283 -13.92 8.91 14.44
C PRO A 283 -13.97 9.56 13.05
N ASP A 284 -13.57 10.82 12.94
CA ASP A 284 -13.58 11.58 11.67
C ASP A 284 -12.36 11.29 10.78
N TYR A 285 -11.37 10.54 11.28
CA TYR A 285 -10.16 10.17 10.56
C TYR A 285 -10.26 8.70 10.13
N PHE A 286 -10.11 8.43 8.83
CA PHE A 286 -10.16 7.05 8.35
C PHE A 286 -8.92 6.26 8.81
N ILE A 287 -9.08 4.96 9.00
CA ILE A 287 -7.97 4.04 9.25
C ILE A 287 -7.82 3.14 8.02
N LEU A 288 -6.61 3.02 7.50
CA LEU A 288 -6.29 2.20 6.33
C LEU A 288 -5.20 1.19 6.68
N ALA A 289 -5.43 -0.09 6.40
CA ALA A 289 -4.34 -1.06 6.42
C ALA A 289 -3.51 -0.88 5.14
N THR A 290 -2.37 -0.21 5.27
CA THR A 290 -1.52 0.24 4.16
C THR A 290 -0.51 -0.81 3.73
N GLU A 291 -0.29 -1.84 4.55
CA GLU A 291 0.66 -2.89 4.26
C GLU A 291 0.41 -4.17 5.07
N ALA A 292 0.56 -5.30 4.37
CA ALA A 292 0.57 -6.64 4.95
C ALA A 292 1.33 -7.63 4.05
N CYS A 293 2.17 -8.48 4.64
CA CYS A 293 2.73 -9.66 3.96
C CYS A 293 3.11 -10.79 4.92
N ILE A 294 3.13 -12.03 4.41
CA ILE A 294 3.52 -13.23 5.16
C ILE A 294 4.94 -13.62 4.74
N GLY A 295 5.71 -14.22 5.65
CA GLY A 295 7.10 -14.59 5.41
C GLY A 295 8.08 -13.58 6.00
N ALA A 296 7.58 -12.48 6.58
CA ALA A 296 8.41 -11.41 7.15
C ALA A 296 9.11 -11.81 8.46
N HIS A 297 8.65 -12.87 9.13
CA HIS A 297 9.25 -13.32 10.38
C HIS A 297 10.34 -14.37 10.14
N PHE A 298 11.43 -14.30 10.92
CA PHE A 298 12.59 -15.20 10.76
C PHE A 298 12.27 -16.70 10.92
N TRP A 299 11.14 -17.04 11.52
CA TRP A 299 10.66 -18.43 11.70
C TRP A 299 9.71 -18.90 10.60
N GLU A 300 9.31 -18.01 9.69
CA GLU A 300 8.48 -18.32 8.53
C GLU A 300 9.37 -18.62 7.34
N ARG A 301 8.88 -19.44 6.41
CA ARG A 301 9.52 -19.58 5.10
C ARG A 301 9.09 -18.44 4.20
N ASP A 302 9.92 -18.00 3.27
CA ASP A 302 9.58 -16.87 2.41
C ASP A 302 8.38 -17.22 1.49
N VAL A 303 8.57 -18.14 0.53
CA VAL A 303 7.51 -18.59 -0.40
C VAL A 303 7.07 -20.02 -0.09
N ILE A 304 5.74 -20.24 -0.01
CA ILE A 304 5.15 -21.59 0.08
C ILE A 304 4.04 -21.69 -0.96
N LEU A 305 4.34 -22.32 -2.10
CA LEU A 305 3.36 -22.51 -3.18
C LEU A 305 2.15 -23.35 -2.71
N GLY A 306 0.95 -22.82 -2.91
CA GLY A 306 -0.31 -23.49 -2.60
C GLY A 306 -0.70 -23.48 -1.12
N CYS A 307 -0.06 -22.67 -0.27
CA CYS A 307 -0.35 -22.67 1.18
C CYS A 307 -1.73 -22.09 1.50
N TRP A 308 -2.70 -22.96 1.84
CA TRP A 308 -4.06 -22.54 2.22
C TRP A 308 -4.08 -21.70 3.50
N GLU A 309 -3.23 -22.04 4.47
CA GLU A 309 -3.17 -21.33 5.75
C GLU A 309 -2.76 -19.85 5.58
N ARG A 310 -1.90 -19.54 4.60
CA ARG A 310 -1.59 -18.15 4.24
C ARG A 310 -2.81 -17.42 3.68
N GLY A 311 -3.63 -18.11 2.89
CA GLY A 311 -4.94 -17.62 2.47
C GLY A 311 -5.84 -17.30 3.67
N ASN A 312 -5.98 -18.25 4.60
CA ASN A 312 -6.75 -18.09 5.83
C ASN A 312 -6.32 -16.84 6.61
N GLN A 313 -5.00 -16.63 6.78
CA GLN A 313 -4.43 -15.47 7.47
C GLN A 313 -4.80 -14.13 6.80
N TYR A 314 -4.73 -14.03 5.46
CA TYR A 314 -5.16 -12.84 4.73
C TYR A 314 -6.65 -12.54 4.98
N SER A 315 -7.53 -13.53 4.75
CA SER A 315 -8.96 -13.32 4.95
C SER A 315 -9.33 -13.03 6.40
N HIS A 316 -8.67 -13.67 7.36
CA HIS A 316 -8.83 -13.41 8.79
C HIS A 316 -8.46 -11.97 9.14
N SER A 317 -7.30 -11.50 8.65
CA SER A 317 -6.85 -10.13 8.85
C SER A 317 -7.81 -9.13 8.21
N ILE A 318 -8.22 -9.34 6.96
CA ILE A 318 -9.17 -8.46 6.26
C ILE A 318 -10.50 -8.39 7.03
N LEU A 319 -11.07 -9.54 7.43
CA LEU A 319 -12.30 -9.58 8.24
C LEU A 319 -12.15 -8.85 9.56
N THR A 320 -11.02 -9.04 10.25
CA THR A 320 -10.73 -8.39 11.52
C THR A 320 -10.64 -6.87 11.34
N ASN A 321 -9.91 -6.39 10.35
CA ASN A 321 -9.78 -4.96 10.03
C ASN A 321 -11.15 -4.34 9.69
N LEU A 322 -11.88 -4.94 8.75
CA LEU A 322 -13.18 -4.42 8.29
C LEU A 322 -14.24 -4.39 9.41
N ASN A 323 -14.19 -5.34 10.35
CA ASN A 323 -15.09 -5.36 11.50
C ASN A 323 -14.71 -4.34 12.59
N HIS A 324 -13.54 -3.70 12.50
CA HIS A 324 -13.05 -2.70 13.45
C HIS A 324 -12.70 -1.37 12.76
N PHE A 325 -13.60 -0.90 11.88
CA PHE A 325 -13.59 0.45 11.29
C PHE A 325 -12.45 0.78 10.32
N VAL A 326 -11.63 -0.20 9.94
CA VAL A 326 -10.63 -0.01 8.90
C VAL A 326 -11.31 0.03 7.53
N ALA A 327 -10.99 1.05 6.73
CA ALA A 327 -11.64 1.42 5.48
C ALA A 327 -10.92 0.90 4.21
N GLY A 328 -9.97 -0.02 4.36
CA GLY A 328 -9.28 -0.61 3.22
C GLY A 328 -8.11 -1.47 3.67
N TRP A 329 -7.61 -2.32 2.77
CA TRP A 329 -6.55 -3.26 3.08
C TRP A 329 -5.64 -3.49 1.88
N THR A 330 -4.34 -3.21 2.07
CA THR A 330 -3.34 -3.26 1.01
C THR A 330 -2.33 -4.37 1.27
N ASP A 331 -2.23 -5.28 0.30
CA ASP A 331 -1.15 -6.24 0.21
C ASP A 331 0.19 -5.53 -0.07
N TRP A 332 1.29 -6.21 0.29
CA TRP A 332 2.64 -5.74 0.02
C TRP A 332 3.02 -5.92 -1.45
N ASN A 333 3.83 -6.92 -1.78
CA ASN A 333 4.34 -7.08 -3.14
C ASN A 333 3.31 -7.75 -4.04
N LEU A 334 2.93 -7.06 -5.13
CA LEU A 334 2.02 -7.58 -6.15
C LEU A 334 2.40 -8.94 -6.73
N ALA A 335 3.70 -9.14 -6.94
CA ALA A 335 4.29 -10.37 -7.41
C ALA A 335 5.74 -10.46 -6.96
N LEU A 336 6.18 -11.68 -6.64
CA LEU A 336 7.58 -12.01 -6.33
C LEU A 336 8.03 -13.23 -7.11
N ASP A 337 9.32 -13.52 -7.13
CA ASP A 337 9.85 -14.78 -7.70
C ASP A 337 9.73 -15.97 -6.75
N LEU A 338 10.24 -17.13 -7.16
CA LEU A 338 10.22 -18.37 -6.37
C LEU A 338 11.03 -18.29 -5.06
N GLU A 339 11.94 -17.32 -4.92
CA GLU A 339 12.72 -17.08 -3.70
C GLU A 339 12.02 -16.08 -2.77
N GLY A 340 11.01 -15.35 -3.25
CA GLY A 340 10.36 -14.27 -2.51
C GLY A 340 11.05 -12.92 -2.70
N GLY A 341 11.81 -12.77 -3.79
CA GLY A 341 12.55 -11.57 -4.14
C GLY A 341 12.09 -10.94 -5.46
N PRO A 342 12.92 -10.04 -6.03
CA PRO A 342 14.25 -9.64 -5.56
C PRO A 342 14.20 -8.65 -4.39
N ASN A 343 15.18 -8.74 -3.49
CA ASN A 343 15.32 -7.84 -2.33
C ASN A 343 16.81 -7.64 -2.03
N TRP A 344 17.30 -6.39 -2.02
CA TRP A 344 18.75 -6.12 -1.94
C TRP A 344 19.37 -6.48 -0.58
N VAL A 345 18.56 -6.59 0.48
CA VAL A 345 18.98 -7.04 1.82
C VAL A 345 18.58 -8.48 2.14
N LYS A 346 17.99 -9.21 1.17
CA LYS A 346 17.48 -10.58 1.33
C LYS A 346 16.39 -10.71 2.41
N ASN A 347 15.59 -9.66 2.57
CA ASN A 347 14.37 -9.69 3.40
C ASN A 347 13.19 -10.25 2.58
N TYR A 348 13.29 -11.51 2.18
CA TYR A 348 12.30 -12.14 1.31
C TYR A 348 10.98 -12.45 2.03
N VAL A 349 9.89 -12.47 1.29
CA VAL A 349 8.53 -12.72 1.79
C VAL A 349 7.70 -13.46 0.72
N ASP A 350 6.48 -13.89 1.04
CA ASP A 350 5.53 -14.44 0.06
C ASP A 350 4.78 -13.31 -0.67
N SER A 351 4.16 -13.66 -1.78
CA SER A 351 3.26 -12.78 -2.52
C SER A 351 2.06 -13.56 -3.04
N PRO A 352 0.86 -12.95 -3.16
CA PRO A 352 -0.28 -13.58 -3.82
C PRO A 352 0.00 -14.10 -5.24
N ILE A 353 1.01 -13.57 -5.94
CA ILE A 353 1.44 -14.05 -7.25
C ILE A 353 2.93 -14.36 -7.22
N ILE A 354 3.29 -15.60 -7.58
CA ILE A 354 4.69 -16.01 -7.72
C ILE A 354 5.03 -16.21 -9.19
N VAL A 355 6.08 -15.56 -9.68
CA VAL A 355 6.50 -15.57 -11.08
C VAL A 355 7.69 -16.49 -11.26
N ASP A 356 7.55 -17.48 -12.14
CA ASP A 356 8.66 -18.27 -12.62
C ASP A 356 9.07 -17.76 -14.00
N SER A 357 10.06 -16.87 -14.01
CA SER A 357 10.55 -16.25 -15.23
C SER A 357 11.30 -17.22 -16.16
N SER A 358 11.78 -18.36 -15.64
CA SER A 358 12.50 -19.37 -16.43
C SER A 358 11.56 -20.15 -17.35
N GLU A 359 10.37 -20.44 -16.85
CA GLU A 359 9.30 -21.13 -17.58
C GLU A 359 8.28 -20.16 -18.22
N GLY A 360 8.36 -18.86 -17.90
CA GLY A 360 7.45 -17.84 -18.42
C GLY A 360 6.02 -17.99 -17.88
N ILE A 361 5.88 -18.53 -16.66
CA ILE A 361 4.60 -18.79 -16.00
C ILE A 361 4.49 -18.03 -14.68
N PHE A 362 3.29 -17.99 -14.12
CA PHE A 362 3.05 -17.47 -12.78
C PHE A 362 2.03 -18.33 -12.05
N TYR A 363 2.17 -18.41 -10.73
CA TYR A 363 1.30 -19.12 -9.81
C TYR A 363 0.45 -18.11 -9.05
N LYS A 364 -0.87 -18.28 -9.09
CA LYS A 364 -1.78 -17.55 -8.21
C LYS A 364 -1.93 -18.35 -6.93
N GLN A 365 -1.40 -17.81 -5.84
CA GLN A 365 -1.44 -18.43 -4.52
C GLN A 365 -2.86 -18.41 -3.93
N PRO A 366 -3.17 -19.24 -2.91
CA PRO A 366 -4.43 -19.11 -2.17
C PRO A 366 -4.71 -17.68 -1.68
N MET A 367 -3.68 -16.95 -1.22
CA MET A 367 -3.79 -15.53 -0.83
C MET A 367 -4.47 -14.66 -1.90
N PHE A 368 -4.17 -14.86 -3.19
CA PHE A 368 -4.81 -14.15 -4.30
C PHE A 368 -6.33 -14.36 -4.30
N TYR A 369 -6.78 -15.60 -4.13
CA TYR A 369 -8.21 -15.92 -4.14
C TYR A 369 -8.89 -15.43 -2.86
N HIS A 370 -8.24 -15.55 -1.70
CA HIS A 370 -8.77 -15.03 -0.43
C HIS A 370 -8.96 -13.50 -0.49
N MET A 371 -8.01 -12.74 -1.03
CA MET A 371 -8.20 -11.31 -1.31
C MET A 371 -9.33 -11.06 -2.32
N GLY A 372 -9.46 -11.94 -3.30
CA GLY A 372 -10.51 -11.90 -4.32
C GLY A 372 -11.93 -11.95 -3.76
N HIS A 373 -12.15 -12.64 -2.64
CA HIS A 373 -13.45 -12.68 -1.97
C HIS A 373 -13.92 -11.34 -1.40
N PHE A 374 -13.01 -10.38 -1.22
CA PHE A 374 -13.32 -9.03 -0.77
C PHE A 374 -13.27 -8.04 -1.93
N SER A 375 -12.09 -7.91 -2.54
CA SER A 375 -11.78 -6.93 -3.59
C SER A 375 -12.75 -6.92 -4.76
N LYS A 376 -13.14 -8.11 -5.25
CA LYS A 376 -14.05 -8.23 -6.39
C LYS A 376 -15.49 -7.86 -6.05
N PHE A 377 -15.92 -8.09 -4.82
CA PHE A 377 -17.33 -8.07 -4.45
C PHE A 377 -17.71 -6.85 -3.63
N ILE A 378 -16.74 -6.19 -3.00
CA ILE A 378 -16.93 -5.01 -2.16
C ILE A 378 -16.27 -3.81 -2.87
N PRO A 379 -16.93 -3.17 -3.84
CA PRO A 379 -16.40 -1.99 -4.53
C PRO A 379 -16.31 -0.77 -3.59
N GLU A 380 -15.54 0.24 -4.00
CA GLU A 380 -15.46 1.53 -3.33
C GLU A 380 -16.85 2.13 -3.04
N GLY A 381 -17.00 2.72 -1.86
CA GLY A 381 -18.27 3.28 -1.38
C GLY A 381 -19.26 2.26 -0.81
N SER A 382 -18.93 0.97 -0.78
CA SER A 382 -19.69 -0.02 -0.01
C SER A 382 -19.67 0.36 1.47
N GLN A 383 -20.75 0.06 2.21
CA GLN A 383 -20.86 0.37 3.62
C GLN A 383 -21.01 -0.91 4.44
N ARG A 384 -20.14 -1.11 5.43
CA ARG A 384 -20.28 -2.22 6.38
C ARG A 384 -21.56 -2.07 7.19
N VAL A 385 -22.33 -3.14 7.30
CA VAL A 385 -23.56 -3.20 8.11
C VAL A 385 -23.43 -4.23 9.22
N GLY A 386 -24.21 -4.05 10.29
CA GLY A 386 -24.23 -5.00 11.40
C GLY A 386 -24.75 -6.37 10.95
N LEU A 387 -24.01 -7.43 11.26
CA LEU A 387 -24.41 -8.82 11.04
C LEU A 387 -24.48 -9.54 12.39
N SER A 388 -25.67 -9.99 12.77
CA SER A 388 -25.89 -10.72 14.03
C SER A 388 -26.10 -12.20 13.78
N ALA A 389 -25.22 -13.04 14.30
CA ALA A 389 -25.41 -14.49 14.32
C ALA A 389 -26.39 -14.93 15.41
N SER A 390 -27.16 -15.99 15.13
CA SER A 390 -27.99 -16.67 16.13
C SER A 390 -27.14 -17.27 17.26
N LYS A 391 -27.76 -17.63 18.38
CA LYS A 391 -27.04 -18.26 19.51
C LYS A 391 -26.35 -19.56 19.09
N GLU A 392 -26.96 -20.32 18.19
CA GLU A 392 -26.44 -21.55 17.63
C GLU A 392 -25.24 -21.27 16.72
N SER A 393 -25.33 -20.27 15.84
CA SER A 393 -24.23 -19.87 14.95
C SER A 393 -23.06 -19.25 15.70
N LYS A 394 -23.27 -18.60 16.85
CA LYS A 394 -22.18 -18.11 17.72
C LYS A 394 -21.32 -19.23 18.33
N LYS A 395 -21.80 -20.49 18.30
CA LYS A 395 -21.00 -21.66 18.71
C LYS A 395 -20.05 -22.11 17.60
N THR A 396 -20.23 -21.63 16.37
CA THR A 396 -19.32 -21.91 15.26
C THR A 396 -18.17 -20.90 15.27
N ALA A 397 -16.97 -21.34 14.92
CA ALA A 397 -15.79 -20.47 14.80
C ALA A 397 -15.75 -19.71 13.45
N LEU A 398 -16.92 -19.43 12.87
CA LEU A 398 -17.03 -18.70 11.61
C LEU A 398 -16.76 -17.21 11.82
N GLU A 399 -16.02 -16.64 10.89
CA GLU A 399 -15.76 -15.22 10.82
C GLU A 399 -16.49 -14.63 9.63
N TYR A 400 -17.11 -13.48 9.80
CA TYR A 400 -17.97 -12.92 8.77
C TYR A 400 -18.07 -11.42 8.84
N THR A 401 -18.44 -10.83 7.72
CA THR A 401 -18.73 -9.41 7.58
C THR A 401 -19.79 -9.21 6.50
N ALA A 402 -20.55 -8.13 6.59
CA ALA A 402 -21.61 -7.81 5.64
C ALA A 402 -21.52 -6.36 5.19
N PHE A 403 -21.81 -6.13 3.92
CA PHE A 403 -21.74 -4.85 3.26
C PHE A 403 -23.00 -4.59 2.42
N VAL A 404 -23.42 -3.34 2.36
CA VAL A 404 -24.34 -2.84 1.34
C VAL A 404 -23.52 -2.05 0.33
N ARG A 405 -23.60 -2.46 -0.94
CA ARG A 405 -22.92 -1.82 -2.07
C ARG A 405 -23.62 -0.52 -2.48
N PRO A 406 -22.94 0.38 -3.23
CA PRO A 406 -23.57 1.58 -3.78
C PRO A 406 -24.77 1.31 -4.69
N ASP A 407 -24.84 0.13 -5.32
CA ASP A 407 -25.97 -0.32 -6.14
C ASP A 407 -27.10 -0.99 -5.33
N GLY A 408 -27.01 -1.00 -4.00
CA GLY A 408 -27.98 -1.59 -3.09
C GLY A 408 -27.86 -3.10 -2.89
N ALA A 409 -26.93 -3.78 -3.57
CA ALA A 409 -26.71 -5.20 -3.37
C ALA A 409 -26.03 -5.48 -2.01
N VAL A 410 -26.40 -6.60 -1.39
CA VAL A 410 -25.79 -7.06 -0.14
C VAL A 410 -24.70 -8.08 -0.43
N VAL A 411 -23.54 -7.91 0.20
CA VAL A 411 -22.42 -8.84 0.13
C VAL A 411 -22.10 -9.35 1.52
N VAL A 412 -21.96 -10.66 1.65
CA VAL A 412 -21.52 -11.31 2.89
C VAL A 412 -20.31 -12.15 2.56
N VAL A 413 -19.23 -11.95 3.31
CA VAL A 413 -18.04 -12.80 3.25
C VAL A 413 -18.00 -13.63 4.52
N VAL A 414 -17.79 -14.94 4.37
CA VAL A 414 -17.70 -15.90 5.48
C VAL A 414 -16.43 -16.71 5.32
N LEU A 415 -15.63 -16.77 6.38
CA LEU A 415 -14.45 -17.60 6.50
C LEU A 415 -14.69 -18.70 7.54
N ASN A 416 -14.32 -19.93 7.17
CA ASN A 416 -14.22 -21.07 8.07
C ASN A 416 -12.76 -21.55 8.01
N ARG A 417 -12.02 -21.39 9.11
CA ARG A 417 -10.56 -21.64 9.15
C ARG A 417 -10.22 -23.09 9.39
#